data_AF-A0A350LV17-F1
#
_entry.id   AF-A0A350LV17-F1
#
_cell.length_a   1.000
_cell.length_b   1.000
_cell.length_c   1.000
_cell.angle_alpha   90.00
_cell.angle_beta   90.00
_cell.angle_gamma   90.00
#
_symmetry.space_group_name_H-M   'P 1'
#
loop_
_entity.id
_entity.type
_entity.pdbx_description
1 polymer ?
#
loop_
_entity_poly.entity_id
_entity_poly.type
_entity_poly.pdbx_seq_one_letter_code
_entity_poly.pdbx_strand_id
1 'polypeptide(L)'
;GEPVWDRLAVDAPLEEAFERARASGAPLFVNDVDIGTGARAPMLCNLQVAPLAGAPGQMLILLAPRELAGRMAQKSGVKAAARSAIGMAEMLA
;
A
#
# COMPACT_ATOMS: atom_id res chain seq x y z
N GLY A 1 10.47 -14.79 -12.37
CA GLY A 1 9.76 -14.10 -11.27
C GLY A 1 8.29 -14.05 -11.61
N GLU A 2 7.42 -13.96 -10.60
CA GLU A 2 5.98 -13.77 -10.81
C GLU A 2 5.62 -12.30 -10.58
N PRO A 3 4.63 -11.75 -11.30
CA PRO A 3 4.12 -10.41 -11.05
C PRO A 3 3.67 -10.26 -9.60
N VAL A 4 4.02 -9.14 -8.97
CA VAL A 4 3.69 -8.89 -7.55
C VAL A 4 2.19 -8.88 -7.29
N TRP A 5 1.40 -8.40 -8.27
CA TRP A 5 -0.06 -8.34 -8.20
C TRP A 5 -0.73 -9.71 -8.31
N ASP A 6 -0.03 -10.74 -8.80
CA ASP A 6 -0.52 -12.12 -8.80
C ASP A 6 -0.34 -12.78 -7.42
N ARG A 7 0.55 -12.20 -6.58
CA ARG A 7 0.89 -12.71 -5.24
C ARG A 7 0.21 -11.95 -4.11
N LEU A 8 -0.22 -10.72 -4.36
CA LEU A 8 -0.85 -9.83 -3.39
C LEU A 8 -2.29 -9.51 -3.81
N ALA A 9 -3.25 -10.00 -3.03
CA ALA A 9 -4.62 -9.52 -3.09
C ALA A 9 -4.70 -8.23 -2.26
N VAL A 10 -4.99 -7.10 -2.92
CA VAL A 10 -5.11 -5.78 -2.27
C VAL A 10 -6.54 -5.30 -2.48
N ASP A 11 -7.27 -5.04 -1.39
CA ASP A 11 -8.61 -4.45 -1.47
C ASP A 11 -8.51 -2.92 -1.66
N ALA A 12 -7.96 -2.49 -2.79
CA ALA A 12 -7.93 -1.10 -3.24
C ALA A 12 -7.69 -1.02 -4.75
N PRO A 13 -8.22 -0.01 -5.46
CA PRO A 13 -7.92 0.21 -6.88
C PRO A 13 -6.49 0.73 -7.04
N LEU A 14 -5.51 -0.18 -7.09
CA LEU A 14 -4.09 0.17 -7.04
C LEU A 14 -3.43 0.30 -8.41
N GLU A 15 -3.97 -0.37 -9.44
CA GLU A 15 -3.33 -0.49 -10.75
C GLU A 15 -3.09 0.87 -11.41
N GLU A 16 -4.13 1.66 -11.64
CA GLU A 16 -3.98 2.99 -12.24
C GLU A 16 -3.14 3.94 -11.37
N ALA A 17 -3.28 3.87 -10.05
CA ALA A 17 -2.52 4.70 -9.12
C ALA A 17 -1.03 4.37 -9.18
N PHE A 18 -0.70 3.07 -9.25
CA PHE A 18 0.65 2.57 -9.41
C PHE A 18 1.24 2.96 -10.77
N GLU A 19 0.48 2.82 -11.86
CA GLU A 19 0.93 3.23 -13.20
C GLU A 19 1.26 4.71 -13.26
N ARG A 20 0.38 5.58 -12.72
CA ARG A 20 0.64 7.01 -12.63
C ARG A 20 1.89 7.31 -11.80
N ALA A 21 2.03 6.70 -10.63
CA ALA A 21 3.19 6.88 -9.76
C ALA A 21 4.50 6.45 -10.43
N ARG A 22 4.48 5.32 -11.15
CA ARG A 22 5.62 4.83 -11.92
C ARG A 22 5.96 5.74 -13.09
N ALA A 23 4.96 6.24 -13.82
CA ALA A 23 5.16 7.14 -14.95
C ALA A 23 5.69 8.52 -14.53
N SER A 24 5.24 9.05 -13.40
CA SER A 24 5.68 10.34 -12.87
C SER A 24 6.94 10.27 -12.00
N GLY A 25 7.41 9.07 -11.64
CA GLY A 25 8.49 8.90 -10.68
C GLY A 25 8.14 9.42 -9.28
N ALA A 26 6.86 9.39 -8.92
CA ALA A 26 6.37 9.86 -7.63
C ALA A 26 6.12 8.68 -6.67
N PRO A 27 6.24 8.90 -5.35
CA PRO A 27 5.81 7.92 -4.37
C PRO A 27 4.26 7.84 -4.29
N LEU A 28 3.76 6.67 -3.94
CA LEU A 28 2.34 6.36 -3.71
C LEU A 28 2.17 5.81 -2.30
N PHE A 29 1.20 6.35 -1.57
CA PHE A 29 0.87 5.93 -0.20
C PHE A 29 -0.59 5.50 -0.16
N VAL A 30 -0.84 4.30 0.34
CA VAL A 30 -2.19 3.76 0.54
C VAL A 30 -2.27 3.28 1.97
N ASN A 31 -3.10 3.95 2.77
CA ASN A 31 -3.28 3.61 4.17
C ASN A 31 -4.47 2.68 4.35
N ASP A 32 -4.42 1.87 5.40
CA ASP A 32 -5.56 1.08 5.89
C ASP A 32 -6.19 0.19 4.81
N VAL A 33 -5.36 -0.56 4.10
CA VAL A 33 -5.80 -1.52 3.08
C VAL A 33 -5.62 -2.95 3.55
N ASP A 34 -6.62 -3.79 3.30
CA ASP A 34 -6.53 -5.23 3.52
C ASP A 34 -5.66 -5.86 2.44
N ILE A 35 -4.59 -6.54 2.87
CA ILE A 35 -3.63 -7.22 1.99
C ILE A 35 -3.56 -8.70 2.37
N GLY A 36 -3.84 -9.56 1.40
CA GLY A 36 -3.78 -11.01 1.52
C GLY A 36 -2.80 -11.65 0.53
N THR A 37 -2.32 -12.84 0.87
CA THR A 37 -1.47 -13.67 -0.01
C THR A 37 -2.14 -15.00 -0.35
N GLY A 38 -3.41 -15.19 0.01
CA GLY A 38 -4.14 -16.46 -0.09
C GLY A 38 -3.76 -17.51 0.96
N ALA A 39 -2.59 -17.41 1.60
CA ALA A 39 -2.12 -18.37 2.60
C ALA A 39 -2.75 -18.21 3.99
N ARG A 40 -3.36 -17.05 4.27
CA ARG A 40 -4.03 -16.71 5.54
C ARG A 40 -5.05 -15.59 5.32
N ALA A 41 -5.82 -15.27 6.37
CA ALA A 41 -6.68 -14.10 6.39
C ALA A 41 -5.88 -12.82 6.02
N PRO A 42 -6.46 -11.91 5.20
CA PRO A 42 -5.87 -10.62 4.90
C PRO A 42 -5.51 -9.83 6.17
N MET A 43 -4.49 -8.99 6.08
CA MET A 43 -4.07 -8.10 7.15
C MET A 43 -4.27 -6.64 6.76
N LEU A 44 -4.66 -5.83 7.74
CA LEU A 44 -4.68 -4.38 7.58
C LEU A 44 -3.24 -3.84 7.52
N CYS A 45 -2.88 -3.22 6.41
CA CYS A 45 -1.55 -2.71 6.13
C CYS A 45 -1.61 -1.26 5.63
N ASN A 46 -0.55 -0.51 5.90
CA ASN A 46 -0.17 0.64 5.08
C ASN A 46 0.76 0.14 3.97
N LEU A 47 0.49 0.54 2.74
CA LEU A 47 1.27 0.23 1.55
C LEU A 47 1.95 1.51 1.05
N GLN A 48 3.25 1.43 0.79
CA GLN A 48 4.01 2.51 0.16
C GLN A 48 4.71 1.96 -1.07
N VAL A 49 4.66 2.72 -2.16
CA VAL A 49 5.42 2.44 -3.38
C VAL A 49 6.26 3.65 -3.69
N ALA A 50 7.53 3.46 -4.03
CA ALA A 50 8.41 4.57 -4.42
C ALA A 50 9.40 4.12 -5.50
N PRO A 51 9.87 5.02 -6.38
CA PRO A 51 10.92 4.70 -7.33
C PRO A 51 12.21 4.27 -6.62
N LEU A 52 12.92 3.29 -7.18
CA LEU A 52 14.23 2.90 -6.70
C LEU A 52 15.30 3.87 -7.22
N ALA A 53 16.02 4.52 -6.31
CA ALA A 53 17.09 5.44 -6.66
C ALA A 53 18.15 4.77 -7.54
N GLY A 54 18.50 5.40 -8.66
CA GLY A 54 19.47 4.86 -9.62
C GLY A 54 18.94 3.73 -10.52
N ALA A 55 17.66 3.37 -10.44
CA ALA A 55 17.06 2.33 -11.26
C ALA A 55 15.73 2.80 -11.89
N PRO A 56 15.77 3.52 -13.03
CA PRO A 56 14.58 4.02 -13.70
C PRO A 56 13.56 2.93 -14.02
N GLY A 57 12.28 3.20 -13.76
CA GLY A 57 11.18 2.28 -13.99
C GLY A 57 11.03 1.15 -12.95
N GLN A 58 12.00 0.99 -12.04
CA GLN A 58 11.89 0.06 -10.91
C GLN A 58 11.27 0.76 -9.71
N MET A 59 10.39 0.04 -9.01
CA MET A 59 9.68 0.53 -7.84
C MET A 59 9.96 -0.39 -6.65
N LEU A 60 10.12 0.19 -5.47
CA LEU A 60 10.09 -0.49 -4.19
C LEU A 60 8.67 -0.49 -3.65
N ILE A 61 8.26 -1.61 -3.05
CA ILE A 61 6.99 -1.74 -2.34
C ILE A 61 7.28 -2.06 -0.87
N LEU A 62 6.76 -1.26 0.05
CA LEU A 62 6.79 -1.48 1.48
C LEU A 62 5.38 -1.79 1.97
N LEU A 63 5.21 -2.95 2.61
CA LEU A 63 3.98 -3.34 3.30
C LEU A 63 4.25 -3.24 4.80
N ALA A 64 3.51 -2.37 5.48
CA ALA A 64 3.61 -2.14 6.93
C ALA A 64 2.33 -2.61 7.62
N PRO A 65 2.29 -3.85 8.16
CA PRO A 65 1.13 -4.36 8.88
C PRO A 65 0.83 -3.51 10.12
N ARG A 66 -0.43 -3.09 10.28
CA ARG A 66 -0.86 -2.29 11.43
C ARG A 66 -1.04 -3.11 12.71
N GLU A 67 -1.25 -4.42 12.58
CA GLU A 67 -1.52 -5.31 13.71
C GLU A 67 -0.30 -5.68 14.56
N LEU A 68 0.93 -5.35 14.13
CA LEU A 68 2.13 -5.58 14.94
C LEU A 68 2.19 -4.69 16.19
N ALA A 69 1.41 -3.59 16.25
CA ALA A 69 1.22 -2.82 17.47
C ALA A 69 0.24 -3.48 18.47
N GLY A 70 -0.53 -4.48 18.04
CA GLY A 70 -1.65 -5.08 18.79
C GLY A 70 -1.32 -6.34 19.58
N ARG A 71 -0.15 -6.97 19.45
CA ARG A 71 0.21 -8.09 20.36
C ARG A 71 0.39 -7.65 21.82
N MET A 72 0.34 -6.35 22.10
CA MET A 72 0.25 -5.79 23.46
C MET A 72 -1.14 -5.31 23.87
N ALA A 73 -2.13 -5.23 22.97
CA ALA A 73 -3.44 -4.68 23.32
C ALA A 73 -4.57 -5.42 22.61
N GLN A 74 -5.21 -6.27 23.41
CA GLN A 74 -6.46 -6.96 23.16
C GLN A 74 -7.53 -6.06 22.49
N LYS A 75 -8.26 -6.64 21.52
CA LYS A 75 -9.62 -6.26 21.06
C LYS A 75 -9.91 -4.77 20.80
N SER A 76 -10.27 -4.43 19.57
CA SER A 76 -11.53 -3.72 19.27
C SER A 76 -11.76 -3.64 17.76
N GLY A 77 -12.95 -4.07 17.32
CA GLY A 77 -13.40 -3.89 15.95
C GLY A 77 -13.57 -2.40 15.66
N VAL A 78 -12.89 -1.91 14.63
CA VAL A 78 -13.11 -0.57 14.09
C VAL A 78 -13.50 -0.74 12.63
N LYS A 79 -14.73 -0.33 12.32
CA LYS A 79 -15.26 -0.26 10.96
C LYS A 79 -14.33 0.59 10.11
N ALA A 80 -13.85 0.03 9.00
CA ALA A 80 -13.07 0.74 8.00
C ALA A 80 -13.82 2.00 7.54
N ALA A 81 -13.28 3.16 7.87
CA ALA A 81 -13.75 4.45 7.38
C ALA A 81 -12.54 5.27 6.95
N ALA A 82 -12.67 5.84 5.74
CA ALA A 82 -11.76 6.75 5.04
C ALA A 82 -10.53 6.11 4.35
N ARG A 83 -10.75 5.53 3.16
CA ARG A 83 -9.69 5.36 2.15
C ARG A 83 -9.31 6.75 1.61
N SER A 84 -8.16 7.28 2.05
CA SER A 84 -7.58 8.50 1.49
C SER A 84 -6.36 8.16 0.64
N ALA A 85 -6.51 8.30 -0.68
CA ALA A 85 -5.38 8.38 -1.60
C ALA A 85 -4.99 9.86 -1.74
N ILE A 86 -4.16 10.37 -0.82
CA ILE A 86 -3.64 11.74 -0.90
C ILE A 86 -2.30 11.68 -1.62
N GLY A 87 -2.26 12.23 -2.84
CA GLY A 87 -1.01 12.59 -3.50
C GLY A 87 -0.45 13.84 -2.82
N MET A 88 0.77 13.79 -2.30
CA MET A 88 1.47 14.95 -1.72
C MET A 88 1.88 16.02 -2.76
N ALA A 89 1.26 16.02 -3.95
CA ALA A 89 1.61 16.92 -5.05
C ALA A 89 0.91 18.30 -4.97
N GLU A 90 -0.02 18.53 -4.04
CA GLU A 90 -0.84 19.77 -4.01
C GLU A 90 -0.51 20.73 -2.85
N MET A 91 0.43 20.40 -1.96
CA MET A 91 0.68 21.19 -0.73
C MET A 91 1.66 22.37 -0.92
N LEU A 92 1.89 22.80 -2.17
CA LEU A 92 2.83 23.88 -2.52
C LEU A 92 2.23 24.92 -3.48
N ALA A 93 0.91 25.12 -3.47
CA ALA A 93 0.26 26.26 -4.14
C ALA A 93 -0.43 27.18 -3.13
#